data_AF-A0A2U8DZ66-F1
#
_entry.id   AF-A0A2U8DZ66-F1
#
_cell.length_a   1.000
_cell.length_b   1.000
_cell.length_c   1.000
_cell.angle_alpha   90.00
_cell.angle_beta   90.00
_cell.angle_gamma   90.00
#
_symmetry.space_group_name_H-M   'P 1'
#
loop_
_entity.id
_entity.type
_entity.pdbx_description
1 polymer ?
#
loop_
_entity_poly.entity_id
_entity_poly.type
_entity_poly.pdbx_seq_one_letter_code
_entity_poly.pdbx_strand_id
1 'polypeptide(L)'
;MIIICFFISLYGIAIISNNLPKFIKDKTDFRIDYSRKPFDFRFEVGEYSLYINSKAVTNIKNSSGKVINSISRKVQDNTSYMLNKTSDVFKYVEEKINNTVQHKVK
;
A
#
# COMPACT_ATOMS: atom_id res chain seq x y z
N MET A 1 5.90 4.85 8.94
CA MET A 1 6.71 6.08 9.11
C MET A 1 7.89 6.16 8.14
N ILE A 2 8.80 5.17 8.10
CA ILE A 2 10.03 5.21 7.28
C ILE A 2 9.77 5.55 5.79
N ILE A 3 8.73 4.96 5.18
CA ILE A 3 8.37 5.21 3.78
C ILE A 3 7.97 6.67 3.54
N ILE A 4 7.18 7.25 4.45
CA ILE A 4 6.73 8.65 4.36
C ILE A 4 7.94 9.58 4.51
N CYS A 5 8.84 9.29 5.47
CA CYS A 5 10.09 10.03 5.64
C CYS A 5 10.96 9.98 4.37
N PHE A 6 11.07 8.81 3.72
CA PHE A 6 11.81 8.67 2.47
C PHE A 6 11.24 9.54 1.34
N PHE A 7 9.92 9.57 1.17
CA PHE A 7 9.28 10.44 0.16
C PHE A 7 9.42 11.93 0.47
N ILE A 8 9.35 12.34 1.75
CA ILE A 8 9.60 13.72 2.17
C ILE A 8 11.04 14.13 1.86
N SER A 9 12.01 13.26 2.17
CA SER A 9 13.42 13.51 1.86
C SER A 9 13.67 13.65 0.36
N LEU A 10 13.10 12.76 -0.47
CA LEU A 10 13.19 12.87 -1.92
C LEU A 10 12.57 14.17 -2.46
N TYR A 11 11.43 14.59 -1.90
CA TYR A 11 10.79 15.84 -2.29
C TYR A 11 11.64 17.06 -1.95
N GLY A 12 12.26 17.08 -0.77
CA GLY A 12 13.20 18.13 -0.37
C GLY A 12 14.41 18.21 -1.30
N ILE A 13 15.02 17.06 -1.62
CA ILE A 13 16.14 16.98 -2.57
C ILE A 13 15.74 17.51 -3.95
N ALA A 14 14.56 17.14 -4.44
CA ALA A 14 14.07 17.61 -5.74
C ALA A 14 13.85 19.13 -5.79
N ILE A 15 13.29 19.74 -4.73
CA ILE A 15 13.11 21.21 -4.65
C ILE A 15 14.47 21.92 -4.64
N ILE A 16 15.39 21.49 -3.79
CA ILE A 16 16.71 22.10 -3.65
C ILE A 16 17.46 22.00 -4.97
N SER A 17 17.48 20.81 -5.58
CA SER A 17 18.17 20.58 -6.84
C SER A 17 17.58 21.41 -7.99
N ASN A 18 16.26 21.58 -8.06
CA ASN A 18 15.65 22.44 -9.07
C ASN A 18 16.05 23.91 -8.93
N ASN A 19 16.17 24.39 -7.69
CA ASN A 19 16.53 25.78 -7.38
C ASN A 19 18.04 26.06 -7.43
N LEU A 20 18.89 25.05 -7.66
CA LEU A 20 20.33 25.28 -7.79
C LEU A 20 20.66 26.13 -9.03
N PRO A 21 21.51 27.15 -8.89
CA PRO A 21 22.04 27.92 -10.02
C PRO A 21 22.78 27.04 -11.04
N LYS A 22 22.69 27.39 -12.33
CA LYS A 22 23.35 26.64 -13.43
C LYS A 22 24.84 26.40 -13.17
N PHE A 23 25.58 27.40 -12.69
CA PHE A 23 27.02 27.27 -12.44
C PHE A 23 27.38 26.19 -11.39
N ILE A 24 26.48 25.85 -10.46
CA ILE A 24 26.70 24.76 -9.51
C ILE A 24 26.40 23.43 -10.20
N LYS A 25 25.28 23.35 -10.91
CA LYS A 25 24.89 22.16 -11.69
C LYS A 25 25.96 21.76 -12.71
N ASP A 26 26.57 22.75 -13.36
CA ASP A 26 27.58 22.55 -14.40
C ASP A 26 28.95 22.11 -13.85
N LYS A 27 29.20 22.31 -12.54
CA LYS A 27 30.45 21.90 -11.87
C LYS A 27 30.32 20.62 -11.04
N THR A 28 29.11 20.09 -10.88
CA THR A 28 28.86 18.90 -10.08
C THR A 28 28.69 17.68 -10.97
N ASP A 29 29.32 16.56 -10.60
CA ASP A 29 29.07 15.22 -11.18
C ASP A 29 27.68 14.65 -10.82
N PHE A 30 26.80 15.50 -10.31
CA PHE A 30 25.49 15.17 -9.80
C PHE A 30 24.41 15.70 -10.74
N ARG A 31 23.54 14.82 -11.24
CA ARG A 31 22.44 15.19 -12.14
C ARG A 31 21.14 14.58 -11.63
N ILE A 32 20.09 15.41 -11.57
CA ILE A 32 18.72 14.93 -11.35
C ILE A 32 17.88 15.39 -12.52
N ASP A 33 17.29 14.43 -13.21
CA ASP A 33 16.29 14.67 -14.24
C ASP A 33 14.97 14.07 -13.79
N TYR A 34 13.89 14.84 -13.96
CA TYR A 34 12.55 14.44 -13.56
C TYR A 34 11.51 14.94 -14.55
N SER A 35 10.69 14.01 -15.05
CA SER A 35 9.48 14.29 -15.81
C SER A 35 8.26 13.72 -15.11
N ARG A 36 7.15 14.48 -15.12
CA ARG A 36 5.86 14.04 -14.57
C ARG A 36 5.06 13.17 -15.53
N LYS A 37 5.14 13.42 -16.84
CA LYS A 37 4.33 12.76 -17.86
C LYS A 37 5.13 12.54 -19.15
N PRO A 38 5.53 11.30 -19.46
CA PRO A 38 5.46 10.12 -18.58
C PRO A 38 6.33 10.31 -17.32
N PHE A 39 6.00 9.62 -16.22
CA PHE A 39 6.86 9.63 -15.04
C PHE A 39 8.23 9.05 -15.40
N ASP A 40 9.27 9.85 -15.19
CA ASP A 40 10.65 9.47 -15.42
C ASP A 40 11.51 10.20 -14.39
N PHE A 41 12.29 9.46 -13.62
CA PHE A 41 13.20 9.99 -12.61
C PHE A 41 14.56 9.35 -12.81
N ARG A 42 15.56 10.20 -12.95
CA ARG A 42 16.95 9.81 -13.11
C ARG A 42 17.81 10.61 -12.16
N PHE A 43 18.69 9.91 -11.48
CA PHE A 43 19.61 10.45 -10.51
C PHE A 43 20.99 9.88 -10.82
N GLU A 44 21.96 10.73 -11.12
CA GLU A 44 23.32 10.33 -11.48
C GLU A 44 24.31 11.04 -10.56
N VAL A 45 25.31 10.32 -10.04
CA VAL A 45 26.38 10.84 -9.18
C VAL A 45 27.69 10.12 -9.54
N GLY A 46 28.57 10.81 -10.26
CA GLY A 46 29.80 10.19 -10.77
C GLY A 46 29.48 8.98 -11.65
N GLU A 47 29.90 7.79 -11.22
CA GLU A 47 29.62 6.53 -11.94
C GLU A 47 28.30 5.84 -11.53
N TYR A 48 27.62 6.33 -10.49
CA TYR A 48 26.37 5.74 -10.01
C TYR A 48 25.16 6.36 -10.68
N SER A 49 24.22 5.53 -11.11
CA SER A 49 22.93 6.00 -11.63
C SER A 49 21.76 5.22 -11.02
N LEU A 50 20.68 5.93 -10.72
CA LEU A 50 19.41 5.40 -10.31
C LEU A 50 18.35 5.90 -11.28
N TYR A 51 17.62 4.95 -11.87
CA TYR A 51 16.63 5.22 -12.90
C TYR A 51 15.29 4.57 -12.56
N ILE A 52 14.23 5.38 -12.47
CA ILE A 52 12.87 4.95 -12.19
C ILE A 52 11.95 5.52 -13.26
N ASN A 53 11.37 4.65 -14.07
CA ASN A 53 10.45 5.06 -15.13
C ASN A 53 9.00 4.63 -14.86
N SER A 54 8.10 5.10 -15.72
CA SER A 54 6.67 4.81 -15.67
C SER A 54 6.35 3.32 -15.68
N LYS A 55 7.15 2.48 -16.36
CA LYS A 55 6.98 1.02 -16.37
C LYS A 55 7.30 0.40 -15.02
N ALA A 56 8.40 0.81 -14.39
CA ALA A 56 8.77 0.36 -13.04
C ALA A 56 7.67 0.72 -12.03
N VAL A 57 7.18 1.96 -12.06
CA VAL A 57 6.07 2.42 -11.21
C VAL A 57 4.79 1.62 -11.46
N THR A 58 4.45 1.35 -12.72
CA THR A 58 3.26 0.56 -13.09
C THR A 58 3.37 -0.89 -12.60
N ASN A 59 4.54 -1.50 -12.71
CA ASN A 59 4.77 -2.86 -12.22
C ASN A 59 4.63 -2.95 -10.70
N ILE A 60 5.17 -1.96 -9.97
CA ILE A 60 5.00 -1.86 -8.51
C ILE A 60 3.51 -1.74 -8.19
N LYS A 61 2.78 -0.82 -8.83
CA LYS A 61 1.33 -0.63 -8.63
C LYS A 61 0.55 -1.93 -8.86
N ASN A 62 0.82 -2.63 -9.95
CA ASN A 62 0.11 -3.87 -10.29
C ASN A 62 0.41 -4.99 -9.28
N SER A 63 1.67 -5.11 -8.86
CA SER A 63 2.09 -6.11 -7.87
C SER A 63 1.47 -5.82 -6.50
N SER A 64 1.50 -4.57 -6.05
CA SER A 64 0.84 -4.13 -4.81
C SER A 64 -0.67 -4.35 -4.87
N GLY A 65 -1.32 -4.06 -6.00
CA GLY A 65 -2.75 -4.31 -6.19
C GLY A 65 -3.14 -5.78 -6.03
N LYS A 66 -2.30 -6.72 -6.50
CA LYS A 66 -2.53 -8.16 -6.30
C LYS A 66 -2.46 -8.54 -4.83
N VAL A 67 -1.48 -8.02 -4.08
CA VAL A 67 -1.32 -8.28 -2.64
C VAL A 67 -2.50 -7.70 -1.85
N ILE A 68 -2.92 -6.47 -2.15
CA ILE A 68 -4.07 -5.86 -1.48
C ILE A 68 -5.35 -6.67 -1.73
N ASN A 69 -5.54 -7.15 -2.97
CA ASN A 69 -6.70 -7.96 -3.33
C ASN A 69 -6.69 -9.33 -2.62
N SER A 70 -5.54 -9.98 -2.50
CA SER A 70 -5.45 -11.27 -1.78
C SER A 70 -5.73 -11.10 -0.28
N ILE A 71 -5.22 -10.03 0.34
CA ILE A 71 -5.53 -9.68 1.73
C ILE A 71 -7.04 -9.43 1.90
N SER A 72 -7.63 -8.63 1.00
CA SER A 72 -9.05 -8.28 1.07
C SER A 72 -9.95 -9.51 0.99
N ARG A 73 -9.67 -10.44 0.06
CA ARG A 73 -10.41 -11.70 -0.04
C ARG A 73 -10.26 -12.56 1.22
N LYS A 74 -9.04 -12.70 1.73
CA LYS A 74 -8.79 -13.50 2.94
C LYS A 74 -9.54 -12.94 4.16
N VAL A 75 -9.61 -11.61 4.29
CA VAL A 75 -10.39 -10.95 5.35
C VAL A 75 -11.89 -11.21 5.15
N GLN A 76 -12.40 -11.08 3.92
CA GLN A 76 -13.80 -11.34 3.60
C GLN A 76 -14.19 -12.80 3.89
N ASP A 77 -13.38 -13.76 3.49
CA ASP A 77 -13.63 -15.19 3.69
C ASP A 77 -13.63 -15.54 5.18
N ASN A 78 -12.63 -15.06 5.94
CA ASN A 78 -12.58 -15.26 7.39
C ASN A 78 -13.78 -14.62 8.11
N THR A 79 -14.16 -13.41 7.71
CA THR A 79 -15.33 -12.72 8.29
C THR A 79 -16.61 -13.50 8.02
N SER A 80 -16.79 -13.99 6.79
CA SER A 80 -17.95 -14.80 6.40
C SER A 80 -18.01 -16.11 7.19
N TYR A 81 -16.87 -16.78 7.36
CA TYR A 81 -16.77 -17.99 8.20
C TYR A 81 -17.17 -17.72 9.66
N MET A 82 -16.69 -16.62 10.24
CA MET A 82 -17.04 -16.23 11.61
C MET A 82 -18.52 -15.90 11.76
N LEU A 83 -19.12 -15.19 10.78
CA LEU A 83 -20.56 -14.90 10.76
C LEU A 83 -21.39 -16.17 10.72
N ASN A 84 -21.02 -17.14 9.88
CA ASN A 84 -21.71 -18.43 9.79
C ASN A 84 -21.64 -19.18 11.12
N LYS A 85 -20.44 -19.30 11.72
CA LYS A 85 -20.29 -19.92 13.04
C LYS A 85 -21.11 -19.22 14.13
N THR A 86 -21.15 -17.89 14.10
CA THR A 86 -21.94 -17.11 15.06
C THR A 86 -23.43 -17.39 14.90
N SER A 87 -23.91 -17.44 13.65
CA SER A 87 -25.30 -17.82 13.34
C SER A 87 -25.66 -19.21 13.85
N ASP A 88 -24.78 -20.20 13.66
CA ASP A 88 -25.00 -21.56 14.15
C ASP A 88 -25.08 -21.62 15.68
N VAL A 89 -24.22 -20.86 16.39
CA VAL A 89 -24.29 -20.75 17.86
C VAL A 89 -25.61 -20.11 18.30
N PHE A 90 -26.07 -19.04 17.64
CA PHE A 90 -27.36 -18.42 17.96
C PHE A 90 -28.53 -19.38 17.77
N LYS A 91 -28.57 -20.13 16.66
CA LYS A 91 -29.59 -21.15 16.42
C LYS A 91 -29.61 -22.21 17.51
N TYR A 92 -28.43 -22.71 17.90
CA TYR A 92 -28.31 -23.70 18.99
C TYR A 92 -28.84 -23.15 20.33
N VAL A 93 -28.51 -21.90 20.66
CA VAL A 93 -29.01 -21.24 21.89
C VAL A 93 -30.52 -21.06 21.84
N GLU A 94 -31.07 -20.62 20.71
CA GLU A 94 -32.51 -20.44 20.51
C GLU A 94 -33.27 -21.76 20.67
N GLU A 95 -32.79 -22.84 20.04
CA GLU A 95 -33.37 -24.18 20.17
C GLU A 95 -33.36 -24.67 21.62
N LYS A 96 -32.25 -24.47 22.33
CA LYS A 96 -32.11 -24.88 23.75
C LYS A 96 -33.06 -24.10 24.66
N ILE A 97 -33.22 -22.79 24.44
CA ILE A 97 -34.18 -21.96 25.18
C ILE A 97 -35.60 -22.47 24.92
N ASN A 98 -35.96 -22.66 23.65
CA ASN A 98 -37.30 -23.08 23.26
C ASN A 98 -37.68 -24.43 23.89
N ASN A 99 -36.77 -25.42 23.85
CA ASN A 99 -36.96 -26.72 24.50
C ASN A 99 -37.13 -26.63 26.02
N THR A 100 -36.42 -25.71 26.67
CA THR A 100 -36.50 -25.49 28.12
C THR A 100 -37.82 -24.83 28.53
N VAL A 101 -38.31 -23.86 27.75
CA VAL A 101 -39.60 -23.21 27.98
C VAL A 101 -40.74 -24.21 27.84
N GLN A 102 -40.74 -25.03 26.79
CA GLN A 102 -41.77 -26.07 26.58
C GLN A 102 -41.82 -27.12 27.71
N HIS A 103 -40.68 -27.45 28.34
CA HIS A 103 -40.64 -28.36 29.49
C HIS A 103 -41.10 -27.74 30.82
N LYS A 104 -41.12 -26.40 30.96
CA LYS A 104 -41.59 -25.71 32.17
C LYS A 104 -43.09 -25.38 32.18
N VAL A 105 -43.77 -25.52 31.04
CA VAL A 105 -45.20 -25.19 30.86
C VAL A 105 -46.11 -26.44 30.91
N LYS A 106 -45.53 -27.62 31.16
CA LYS A 106 -46.24 -28.83 31.58
C LYS A 106 -46.10 -29.03 33.09
#